data_AF-A0A4V3XBP8-F1
#
_entry.id   AF-A0A4V3XBP8-F1
#
_cell.length_a   1.000
_cell.length_b   1.000
_cell.length_c   1.000
_cell.angle_alpha   90.00
_cell.angle_beta   90.00
_cell.angle_gamma   90.00
#
_symmetry.space_group_name_H-M   'P 1'
#
loop_
_entity.id
_entity.type
_entity.pdbx_description
1 polymer ?
#
loop_
_entity_poly.entity_id
_entity_poly.type
_entity_poly.pdbx_seq_one_letter_code
_entity_poly.pdbx_strand_id
1 'polypeptide(L)' 'MSATLDAEKIANYFDGCPILQVPGRTYPVEVRYLEDAIEFTQWKLLEDSPYAIRGKYDDSPYGV' A
#
# COMPACT_ATOMS: atom_id res chain seq x y z
N MET A 1 14.66 -17.93 1.23
CA MET A 1 13.87 -17.67 0.00
C MET A 1 12.99 -16.46 0.24
N SER A 2 13.00 -15.47 -0.66
CA SER A 2 12.12 -14.31 -0.56
C SER A 2 11.71 -13.82 -1.96
N ALA A 3 10.47 -13.37 -2.10
CA ALA A 3 9.87 -12.93 -3.36
C ALA A 3 10.05 -11.43 -3.64
N THR A 4 10.41 -10.63 -2.63
CA THR A 4 10.47 -9.15 -2.73
C THR A 4 11.70 -8.53 -2.08
N LEU A 5 12.61 -9.35 -1.56
CA LEU A 5 13.78 -8.92 -0.79
C LEU A 5 14.97 -8.58 -1.70
N ASP A 6 15.73 -7.56 -1.29
CA ASP A 6 17.02 -7.21 -1.85
C ASP A 6 18.07 -8.29 -1.51
N ALA A 7 18.36 -9.17 -2.49
CA ALA A 7 19.24 -10.31 -2.31
C ALA A 7 20.70 -9.92 -2.10
N GLU A 8 21.15 -8.77 -2.59
CA GLU A 8 22.54 -8.32 -2.49
C GLU A 8 22.89 -7.89 -1.06
N LYS A 9 21.97 -7.18 -0.38
CA LYS A 9 22.17 -6.78 1.02
C LYS A 9 22.30 -7.99 1.94
N ILE A 10 21.50 -9.03 1.70
CA ILE A 10 21.54 -10.27 2.49
C ILE A 10 22.82 -11.04 2.16
N ALA A 11 23.21 -11.14 0.89
CA ALA A 11 24.45 -11.82 0.51
C ALA A 11 25.69 -11.16 1.14
N ASN A 12 25.76 -9.83 1.13
CA ASN A 12 26.86 -9.08 1.76
C ASN A 12 26.89 -9.25 3.29
N TYR A 13 25.74 -9.43 3.93
CA TYR A 13 25.67 -9.72 5.36
C TYR A 13 26.19 -11.13 5.70
N PHE A 14 25.98 -12.10 4.82
CA PHE A 14 26.45 -13.49 4.97
C PHE A 14 27.77 -13.76 4.24
N ASP A 15 28.70 -12.81 4.27
CA ASP A 15 30.06 -12.95 3.73
C ASP A 15 30.12 -13.26 2.23
N GLY A 16 29.24 -12.62 1.45
CA GLY A 16 29.20 -12.76 -0.01
C GLY A 16 28.61 -14.10 -0.48
N CYS A 17 27.64 -14.65 0.26
CA CYS A 17 27.04 -15.95 -0.10
C CYS A 17 26.45 -15.93 -1.52
N PRO A 18 26.54 -17.06 -2.28
CA PRO A 18 26.06 -17.12 -3.66
C PRO A 18 24.55 -16.89 -3.74
N ILE A 19 24.15 -15.99 -4.65
CA ILE A 19 22.74 -15.66 -4.91
C ILE A 19 22.22 -16.52 -6.06
N LEU A 20 21.14 -17.26 -5.84
CA LEU A 20 20.44 -18.02 -6.88
C LEU A 20 19.10 -17.35 -7.19
N GLN A 21 18.99 -16.79 -8.39
CA GLN A 21 17.77 -16.12 -8.86
C GLN A 21 16.95 -17.08 -9.73
N VAL A 22 15.76 -17.44 -9.25
CA VAL A 22 14.80 -18.23 -10.02
C VAL A 22 13.83 -17.27 -10.71
N PRO A 23 13.72 -17.26 -12.05
CA PRO A 23 12.74 -16.43 -12.74
C PRO A 23 11.32 -16.93 -12.38
N GLY A 24 10.53 -16.05 -11.77
CA GLY A 24 9.13 -16.33 -11.48
C GLY A 24 8.31 -16.39 -12.77
N ARG A 25 7.39 -17.35 -12.86
CA ARG A 25 6.26 -17.27 -13.80
C ARG A 25 5.11 -16.58 -13.09
N THR A 26 4.91 -15.30 -13.38
CA THR A 26 3.73 -14.58 -12.90
C THR A 26 2.61 -14.75 -13.91
N TYR A 27 1.42 -15.12 -13.43
CA TYR A 27 0.19 -14.89 -14.19
C TYR A 27 -0.10 -13.38 -14.16
N PRO A 28 -0.81 -12.82 -15.16
CA PRO A 28 -1.14 -11.39 -15.14
C PRO A 28 -1.95 -11.07 -13.88
N VAL A 29 -1.38 -10.22 -13.02
CA VAL A 29 -2.06 -9.68 -11.84
C VAL A 29 -2.42 -8.24 -12.16
N GLU A 30 -3.69 -7.90 -11.98
CA GLU A 30 -4.17 -6.53 -12.12
C GLU A 30 -3.87 -5.74 -10.84
N VAL A 31 -3.21 -4.60 -10.98
CA VAL A 31 -2.93 -3.68 -9.86
C VAL A 31 -4.02 -2.61 -9.85
N ARG A 32 -4.70 -2.49 -8.72
CA ARG A 32 -5.74 -1.48 -8.48
C ARG A 32 -5.35 -0.61 -7.30
N TYR A 33 -5.63 0.68 -7.39
CA TYR A 33 -5.35 1.65 -6.33
C TYR A 33 -6.59 1.91 -5.49
N LEU A 34 -6.48 2.80 -4.50
CA LEU A 34 -7.56 3.03 -3.53
C LEU A 34 -8.82 3.57 -4.20
N GLU A 35 -8.66 4.42 -5.20
CA GLU A 35 -9.72 5.02 -5.98
C GLU A 35 -10.55 3.95 -6.70
N ASP A 36 -9.88 2.98 -7.33
CA ASP A 36 -10.50 1.82 -7.97
C ASP A 36 -11.31 0.99 -6.97
N ALA A 37 -10.79 0.80 -5.75
CA ALA A 37 -11.48 0.04 -4.72
C ALA A 37 -12.75 0.75 -4.23
N ILE A 38 -12.71 2.08 -4.07
CA ILE A 38 -13.86 2.89 -3.67
C ILE A 38 -14.94 2.85 -4.76
N GLU A 39 -14.53 2.99 -6.02
CA GLU A 39 -15.45 2.93 -7.17
C GLU A 39 -16.06 1.53 -7.33
N PHE A 40 -15.26 0.47 -7.23
CA PHE A 40 -15.74 -0.90 -7.36
C PHE A 40 -16.71 -1.30 -6.24
N THR A 41 -16.45 -0.87 -5.01
CA THR A 41 -17.28 -1.18 -3.85
C THR A 41 -18.44 -0.21 -3.66
N GLN A 42 -18.50 0.87 -4.44
CA GLN A 42 -19.43 1.99 -4.25
C GLN A 42 -19.40 2.52 -2.81
N TRP A 43 -18.23 2.47 -2.18
CA TRP A 43 -18.05 2.87 -0.80
C TRP A 43 -18.27 4.37 -0.66
N LYS A 44 -19.15 4.76 0.27
CA LYS A 44 -19.42 6.16 0.60
C LYS A 44 -19.15 6.37 2.08
N LEU A 45 -18.30 7.34 2.39
CA LEU A 45 -18.09 7.77 3.77
C LEU A 45 -19.29 8.61 4.17
N LEU A 46 -20.16 8.06 5.01
CA LEU A 46 -21.30 8.79 5.57
C LEU A 46 -20.80 9.73 6.68
N GLU A 47 -21.41 10.91 6.81
CA GLU A 47 -21.03 11.94 7.81
C GLU A 47 -21.24 11.46 9.27
N ASP A 48 -22.10 10.46 9.46
CA ASP A 48 -22.38 9.79 10.72
C ASP A 48 -21.54 8.52 10.94
N SER A 49 -20.74 8.10 9.95
CA SER A 49 -19.93 6.89 10.03
C SER A 49 -18.88 7.00 11.15
N PRO A 50 -18.70 5.95 11.96
CA PRO A 50 -17.69 5.92 13.02
C PRO A 50 -16.25 6.03 12.48
N TYR A 51 -16.05 5.84 11.17
CA TYR A 51 -14.76 5.95 10.49
C TYR A 51 -14.52 7.30 9.82
N ALA A 52 -15.50 8.22 9.85
CA ALA A 52 -15.32 9.57 9.35
C ALA A 52 -14.40 10.36 10.31
N ILE A 53 -13.28 10.87 9.78
CA ILE A 53 -12.43 11.79 10.54
C ILE A 53 -13.23 13.09 10.70
N ARG A 54 -13.86 13.25 11.86
CA ARG A 54 -14.44 14.52 12.30
C ARG A 54 -13.30 15.41 12.75
N GLY A 55 -12.74 16.18 11.81
CA GLY A 55 -11.82 17.24 12.17
C GLY A 55 -12.51 18.17 13.17
N LYS A 56 -11.94 18.34 14.35
CA LYS A 56 -12.08 19.63 15.05
C LYS A 56 -11.37 20.66 14.18
N TYR A 57 -12.13 21.27 13.29
CA TYR A 57 -11.77 22.47 12.55
C TYR A 57 -12.90 23.46 12.82
N ASP A 58 -12.99 23.97 14.04
CA ASP A 58 -13.91 25.07 14.36
C ASP A 58 -13.20 26.05 15.30
N ASP A 59 -12.17 26.68 14.74
CA ASP A 59 -11.48 27.82 15.33
C ASP A 59 -10.66 28.60 14.28
N SER A 60 -11.17 28.69 13.04
CA SER A 60 -10.72 29.68 12.06
C SER A 60 -11.72 30.84 11.97
N PRO A 61 -11.33 32.11 12.20
CA PRO A 61 -12.23 33.26 12.18
C PRO A 61 -12.63 33.72 10.77
N TYR A 62 -12.30 32.99 9.71
CA TYR A 62 -12.69 33.32 8.34
C TYR A 62 -13.34 32.11 7.68
N GLY A 63 -14.67 32.14 7.65
CA GLY A 63 -15.50 31.14 7.00
C GLY A 63 -15.55 31.29 5.48
N VAL A 64 -16.01 30.19 4.86
CA VAL A 64 -16.76 30.15 3.60
C VAL A 64 -17.96 29.24 3.82
#